data_AF-A0A0W1R791-F1
#
_entry.id   AF-A0A0W1R791-F1
#
_cell.length_a   1.000
_cell.length_b   1.000
_cell.length_c   1.000
_cell.angle_alpha   90.00
_cell.angle_beta   90.00
_cell.angle_gamma   90.00
#
_symmetry.space_group_name_H-M   'P 1'
#
loop_
_entity.id
_entity.type
_entity.pdbx_description
1 polymer ?
#
loop_
_entity_poly.entity_id
_entity_poly.type
_entity_poly.pdbx_seq_one_letter_code
_entity_poly.pdbx_strand_id
1 'polypeptide(L)'
;MEVLRNLNQPSRLRLLHSGNVAASLSSSDGDDYVGSRQVGYWYERNGRIVENLRRVTEPDEETLFVVGASPVVPVKQLLDAEPSTCSPSSLPLPLS
;
A
#
# COMPACT_ATOMS: atom_id res chain seq x y z
N MET A 1 -7.78 4.09 20.41
CA MET A 1 -8.57 4.12 19.16
C MET A 1 -8.32 5.38 18.34
N GLU A 2 -8.23 6.56 18.97
CA GLU A 2 -8.02 7.84 18.26
C GLU A 2 -6.73 7.91 17.42
N VAL A 3 -5.61 7.37 17.94
CA VAL A 3 -4.34 7.29 17.18
C VAL A 3 -4.50 6.48 15.89
N LEU A 4 -5.20 5.34 15.95
CA LEU A 4 -5.46 4.50 14.77
C LEU A 4 -6.39 5.22 13.78
N ARG A 5 -7.40 5.94 14.28
CA ARG A 5 -8.30 6.77 13.45
C ARG A 5 -7.53 7.90 12.74
N ASN A 6 -6.55 8.49 13.40
CA ASN A 6 -5.67 9.50 12.79
C ASN A 6 -4.75 8.89 11.71
N LEU A 7 -4.15 7.73 12.00
CA LEU A 7 -3.28 7.04 11.04
C LEU A 7 -4.02 6.58 9.78
N ASN A 8 -5.33 6.31 9.88
CA ASN A 8 -6.17 5.89 8.76
C ASN A 8 -6.73 7.06 7.92
N GLN A 9 -6.40 8.32 8.24
CA GLN A 9 -6.85 9.46 7.44
C GLN A 9 -6.18 9.47 6.06
N PRO A 10 -6.92 9.67 4.95
CA PRO A 10 -6.34 9.67 3.60
C PRO A 10 -5.18 10.67 3.42
N SER A 11 -5.26 11.84 4.06
CA SER A 11 -4.16 12.82 4.06
C SER A 11 -2.91 12.30 4.77
N ARG A 12 -3.08 11.60 5.88
CA ARG A 12 -1.98 10.99 6.64
C ARG A 12 -1.33 9.84 5.88
N LEU A 13 -2.14 9.00 5.24
CA LEU A 13 -1.64 7.90 4.39
C LEU A 13 -0.83 8.43 3.20
N ARG A 14 -1.32 9.48 2.53
CA ARG A 14 -0.57 10.15 1.45
C ARG A 14 0.74 10.74 1.94
N LEU A 15 0.72 11.42 3.10
CA LEU A 15 1.92 12.00 3.71
C LEU A 15 2.96 10.93 4.08
N LEU A 16 2.52 9.81 4.67
CA LEU A 16 3.39 8.67 4.99
C LEU A 16 4.00 8.08 3.72
N HIS A 17 3.18 7.87 2.69
CA HIS A 17 3.66 7.35 1.41
C HIS A 17 4.68 8.29 0.75
N SER A 18 4.36 9.58 0.60
CA SER A 18 5.29 10.56 0.02
C SER A 18 6.57 10.71 0.85
N GLY A 19 6.45 10.64 2.19
CA GLY A 19 7.59 10.68 3.10
C GLY A 19 8.52 9.48 2.91
N ASN A 20 7.97 8.27 2.76
CA ASN A 20 8.77 7.07 2.48
C ASN A 20 9.47 7.15 1.12
N VAL A 21 8.77 7.63 0.08
CA VAL A 21 9.37 7.83 -1.26
C VAL A 21 10.49 8.86 -1.18
N ALA A 22 10.23 10.02 -0.58
CA ALA A 22 11.22 11.08 -0.44
C ALA A 22 12.45 10.62 0.36
N ALA A 23 12.23 9.93 1.49
CA ALA A 23 13.31 9.35 2.29
C ALA A 23 14.15 8.37 1.48
N SER A 24 13.51 7.48 0.72
CA SER A 24 14.19 6.51 -0.15
C SER A 24 15.03 7.24 -1.21
N LEU A 25 14.45 8.18 -1.94
CA LEU A 25 15.15 8.94 -3.00
C LEU A 25 16.26 9.84 -2.44
N SER A 26 16.14 10.28 -1.19
CA SER A 26 17.19 11.05 -0.50
C SER A 26 18.30 10.19 0.11
N SER A 27 18.13 8.86 0.14
CA SER A 27 19.18 7.97 0.62
C SER A 27 20.34 7.96 -0.38
N SER A 28 21.39 8.66 -0.02
CA SER A 28 22.63 8.79 -0.77
C SER A 28 23.69 7.97 -0.05
N ASP A 29 24.30 7.03 -0.77
CA ASP A 29 25.46 6.26 -0.28
C ASP A 29 26.59 6.24 -1.34
N GLY A 30 26.64 7.27 -2.20
CA GLY A 30 27.63 7.39 -3.28
C GLY A 30 27.38 6.53 -4.52
N ASP A 31 26.26 5.79 -4.57
CA ASP A 31 25.79 5.03 -5.73
C ASP A 31 24.52 5.68 -6.32
N ASP A 32 24.56 5.96 -7.62
CA ASP A 32 23.61 6.83 -8.35
C ASP A 32 22.16 6.32 -8.42
N TYR A 33 21.84 5.13 -7.89
CA TYR A 33 20.48 4.58 -7.96
C TYR A 33 20.03 3.82 -6.70
N VAL A 34 20.66 4.09 -5.53
CA VAL A 34 20.24 3.45 -4.27
C VAL A 34 18.77 3.76 -3.95
N GLY A 35 18.38 5.03 -3.99
CA GLY A 35 17.02 5.42 -3.64
C GLY A 35 15.94 4.89 -4.60
N SER A 36 16.21 4.86 -5.90
CA SER A 36 15.27 4.29 -6.87
C SER A 36 15.13 2.78 -6.70
N ARG A 37 16.22 2.06 -6.39
CA ARG A 37 16.16 0.62 -6.04
C ARG A 37 15.37 0.36 -4.78
N GLN A 38 15.48 1.22 -3.76
CA GLN A 38 14.67 1.09 -2.54
C GLN A 38 13.17 1.27 -2.83
N VAL A 39 12.80 2.27 -3.64
CA VAL A 39 11.40 2.46 -4.07
C VAL A 39 10.93 1.25 -4.88
N GLY A 40 11.74 0.78 -5.83
CA GLY A 40 11.44 -0.39 -6.65
C GLY A 40 11.21 -1.64 -5.80
N TYR A 41 12.13 -1.94 -4.87
CA TYR A 41 12.00 -3.04 -3.93
C TYR A 41 10.73 -2.93 -3.08
N TRP A 42 10.39 -1.71 -2.63
CA TRP A 42 9.18 -1.48 -1.85
C TRP A 42 7.91 -1.80 -2.65
N TYR A 43 7.82 -1.36 -3.91
CA TYR A 43 6.69 -1.71 -4.78
C TYR A 43 6.65 -3.19 -5.13
N GLU A 44 7.80 -3.81 -5.42
CA GLU A 44 7.89 -5.24 -5.70
C GLU A 44 7.37 -6.06 -4.52
N ARG A 45 7.79 -5.73 -3.29
CA ARG A 45 7.31 -6.41 -2.08
C ARG A 45 5.79 -6.30 -1.93
N ASN A 46 5.19 -5.14 -2.23
CA ASN A 46 3.73 -4.96 -2.15
C ASN A 46 3.01 -5.64 -3.32
N GLY A 47 3.62 -5.73 -4.50
CA GLY A 47 3.12 -6.52 -5.63
C GLY A 47 3.00 -8.00 -5.29
N ARG A 48 4.02 -8.56 -4.64
CA ARG A 48 3.97 -9.95 -4.15
C ARG A 48 2.82 -10.20 -3.17
N ILE A 49 2.42 -9.21 -2.36
CA ILE A 49 1.24 -9.33 -1.50
C ILE A 49 -0.03 -9.43 -2.35
N VAL A 50 -0.19 -8.56 -3.35
CA VAL A 50 -1.35 -8.59 -4.26
C VAL A 50 -1.43 -9.92 -5.01
N GLU A 51 -0.30 -10.40 -5.55
CA GLU A 51 -0.24 -11.72 -6.20
C GLU A 51 -0.61 -12.85 -5.24
N ASN A 52 -0.11 -12.82 -4.01
CA ASN A 52 -0.44 -13.84 -3.02
C ASN A 52 -1.91 -13.82 -2.66
N LEU A 53 -2.53 -12.64 -2.51
CA LEU A 53 -3.97 -12.51 -2.29
C LEU A 53 -4.73 -13.20 -3.42
N ARG A 54 -4.41 -12.88 -4.68
CA ARG A 54 -5.06 -13.51 -5.85
C ARG A 54 -4.92 -15.03 -5.89
N ARG A 55 -3.83 -15.58 -5.35
CA ARG A 55 -3.60 -17.04 -5.34
C ARG A 55 -4.38 -17.76 -4.25
N VAL A 56 -4.80 -17.06 -3.19
CA VAL A 56 -5.48 -17.67 -2.04
C VAL A 56 -6.97 -17.33 -1.97
N THR A 57 -7.44 -16.41 -2.80
CA THR A 57 -8.85 -16.00 -2.88
C THR A 57 -9.51 -16.61 -4.12
N GLU A 58 -10.71 -17.15 -3.95
CA GLU A 58 -11.53 -17.59 -5.08
C GLU A 58 -12.34 -16.42 -5.69
N PRO A 59 -12.75 -16.49 -6.98
CA PRO A 59 -13.49 -15.41 -7.65
C PRO A 59 -14.78 -14.97 -6.96
N ASP A 60 -15.45 -15.87 -6.24
CA ASP A 60 -16.72 -15.61 -5.54
C ASP A 60 -16.55 -15.46 -4.01
N GLU A 61 -15.31 -15.30 -3.53
CA GLU A 61 -14.98 -15.19 -2.11
C GLU A 61 -14.81 -13.74 -1.66
N GLU A 62 -15.60 -13.31 -0.67
CA GLU A 62 -15.39 -12.01 -0.02
C GLU A 62 -14.19 -12.06 0.93
N THR A 63 -13.12 -11.35 0.57
CA THR A 63 -11.88 -11.32 1.35
C THR A 63 -11.67 -9.97 2.04
N LEU A 64 -11.58 -9.99 3.38
CA LEU A 64 -11.12 -8.83 4.15
C LEU A 64 -9.59 -8.82 4.26
N PHE A 65 -8.95 -7.89 3.54
CA PHE A 65 -7.51 -7.68 3.65
C PHE A 65 -7.18 -6.48 4.56
N VAL A 66 -6.54 -6.76 5.70
CA VAL A 66 -6.06 -5.72 6.64
C VAL A 66 -4.58 -5.44 6.38
N VAL A 67 -4.25 -4.18 6.13
CA VAL A 67 -2.91 -3.74 5.75
C VAL A 67 -2.47 -2.52 6.55
N GLY A 68 -1.18 -2.43 6.85
CA GLY A 68 -0.63 -1.29 7.58
C GLY A 68 -0.65 0.02 6.78
N ALA A 69 -0.60 1.14 7.50
CA ALA A 69 -0.65 2.49 6.92
C ALA A 69 0.49 2.82 5.93
N SER A 70 1.64 2.18 6.07
CA SER A 70 2.76 2.37 5.13
C SER A 70 2.51 1.66 3.78
N PRO A 71 2.23 0.34 3.73
CA PRO A 71 2.00 -0.38 2.47
C PRO A 71 0.66 -0.12 1.78
N VAL A 72 -0.34 0.48 2.47
CA VAL A 72 -1.70 0.61 1.91
C VAL A 72 -1.77 1.39 0.59
N VAL A 73 -0.94 2.43 0.41
CA VAL A 73 -0.97 3.25 -0.82
C VAL A 73 -0.42 2.48 -2.03
N PRO A 74 0.80 1.89 -1.98
CA PRO A 74 1.29 1.03 -3.05
C PRO A 74 0.34 -0.14 -3.37
N VAL A 75 -0.20 -0.80 -2.34
CA VAL A 75 -1.15 -1.91 -2.56
C VAL A 75 -2.41 -1.43 -3.28
N LYS A 76 -3.00 -0.30 -2.87
CA LYS A 76 -4.16 0.26 -3.58
C LYS A 76 -3.86 0.59 -5.04
N GLN A 77 -2.73 1.25 -5.31
CA GLN A 77 -2.34 1.57 -6.69
C GLN A 77 -2.18 0.32 -7.56
N LEU A 78 -1.65 -0.77 -6.99
CA LEU A 78 -1.49 -2.04 -7.70
C LEU A 78 -2.83 -2.76 -7.92
N LEU A 79 -3.73 -2.75 -6.93
CA LEU A 79 -5.08 -3.30 -7.07
C LEU A 79 -5.89 -2.49 -8.11
N ASP A 80 -5.85 -1.16 -8.04
CA ASP A 80 -6.55 -0.27 -8.97
C ASP A 80 -6.04 -0.42 -10.42
N ALA A 81 -4.79 -0.82 -10.61
CA ALA A 81 -4.20 -1.10 -11.92
C ALA A 81 -4.52 -2.51 -12.45
N GLU A 82 -5.02 -3.42 -11.60
CA GLU A 82 -5.28 -4.82 -11.95
C GLU A 82 -6.79 -5.05 -12.19
N PRO A 83 -7.23 -5.23 -13.44
CA PRO A 83 -8.66 -5.29 -13.80
C PRO A 83 -9.44 -6.44 -13.18
N SER A 84 -8.75 -7.47 -12.68
CA SER A 84 -9.34 -8.67 -12.10
C SER A 84 -9.77 -8.50 -10.64
N THR A 85 -9.45 -7.36 -10.01
CA THR A 85 -9.91 -7.06 -8.65
C THR A 85 -11.18 -6.23 -8.71
N CYS A 86 -12.24 -6.69 -8.04
CA CYS A 86 -13.46 -5.90 -7.91
C CYS A 86 -13.09 -4.60 -7.18
N SER A 87 -13.63 -3.45 -7.64
CA SER A 87 -13.34 -2.14 -7.04
C SER A 87 -13.38 -2.25 -5.51
N PRO A 88 -12.33 -1.84 -4.79
CA PRO A 88 -12.32 -1.94 -3.33
C PRO A 88 -13.54 -1.21 -2.82
N SER A 89 -14.49 -1.96 -2.25
CA SER A 89 -15.65 -1.35 -1.64
C SER A 89 -15.12 -0.40 -0.58
N SER A 90 -15.60 0.84 -0.60
CA SER A 90 -15.33 1.82 0.43
C SER A 90 -16.06 1.39 1.69
N LEU A 91 -15.58 0.32 2.35
CA LEU A 91 -16.02 -0.05 3.68
C LEU A 91 -15.94 1.22 4.54
N PRO A 92 -17.08 1.74 5.03
CA PRO A 92 -17.06 2.90 5.89
C PRO A 92 -16.28 2.53 7.14
N LEU A 93 -15.25 3.32 7.45
CA LEU A 93 -14.53 3.18 8.71
C LEU A 93 -15.55 3.21 9.85
N PRO A 94 -15.58 2.21 10.76
CA PRO A 94 -16.57 2.18 11.83
C PRO A 94 -16.50 3.48 12.64
N LEU A 95 -17.65 4.15 12.71
CA LEU A 95 -17.91 5.22 13.66
C LEU A 95 -18.05 4.57 15.04
N SER A 96 -16.99 4.64 15.82
CA SER A 96 -16.95 4.39 17.26
C SER A 96 -15.90 5.28 17.88
#